data_AF-B5X8J6-F1
#
_entry.id   AF-B5X8J6-F1
#
_cell.length_a   1.000
_cell.length_b   1.000
_cell.length_c   1.000
_cell.angle_alpha   90.00
_cell.angle_beta   90.00
_cell.angle_gamma   90.00
#
_symmetry.space_group_name_H-M   'P 1'
#
loop_
_entity.id
_entity.type
_entity.pdbx_description
1 polymer ?
#
loop_
_entity_poly.entity_id
_entity_poly.type
_entity_poly.pdbx_seq_one_letter_code
_entity_poly.pdbx_strand_id
1 'polypeptide(L)' 'MASSSPCVVISDDEQGYDLDLFCIPKHYADDLDRVYIPHGLILDRTERLAKEVYTHTDIAPQICKAPLLTSTRCAAL' A
#
# COMPACT_ATOMS: atom_id res chain seq x y z
N MET A 1 1.49 0.89 -25.87
CA MET A 1 0.43 0.29 -25.04
C MET A 1 1.09 -0.04 -23.71
N ALA A 2 0.72 0.65 -22.63
CA ALA A 2 1.32 0.37 -21.32
C ALA A 2 1.03 -1.09 -20.98
N SER A 3 2.06 -1.92 -20.86
CA SER A 3 1.92 -3.26 -20.32
C SER A 3 1.39 -3.09 -18.90
N SER A 4 0.10 -3.36 -18.70
CA SER A 4 -0.50 -3.37 -17.37
C SER A 4 0.22 -4.42 -16.56
N SER A 5 1.15 -4.03 -15.68
CA SER A 5 1.59 -4.97 -14.65
C SER A 5 0.34 -5.38 -13.89
N PRO A 6 0.10 -6.69 -13.71
CA PRO A 6 -1.10 -7.13 -13.04
C PRO A 6 -1.09 -6.53 -11.63
N CYS A 7 -2.16 -5.81 -11.28
CA CYS A 7 -2.42 -5.49 -9.88
C CYS A 7 -2.62 -6.80 -9.10
N VAL A 8 -2.42 -6.74 -7.78
CA VAL A 8 -2.84 -7.87 -6.94
C VAL A 8 -4.37 -7.85 -6.93
N VAL A 9 -4.98 -8.84 -7.57
CA VAL A 9 -6.44 -9.00 -7.63
C VAL A 9 -6.86 -9.82 -6.42
N ILE A 10 -7.74 -9.26 -5.59
CA ILE A 10 -8.35 -9.93 -4.46
C ILE A 10 -9.78 -10.29 -4.89
N SER A 11 -10.13 -11.56 -4.84
CA SER A 11 -11.47 -12.04 -5.19
C SER A 11 -12.50 -11.57 -4.16
N ASP A 12 -13.75 -11.39 -4.57
CA ASP A 12 -14.85 -11.03 -3.67
C ASP A 12 -15.13 -12.13 -2.62
N ASP A 13 -14.76 -13.37 -2.95
CA ASP A 13 -14.92 -14.54 -2.07
C ASP A 13 -13.77 -14.68 -1.05
N GLU A 14 -12.77 -13.78 -1.09
CA GLU A 14 -11.59 -13.89 -0.25
C GLU A 14 -11.96 -13.63 1.22
N GLN A 15 -11.62 -14.60 2.05
CA GLN A 15 -12.05 -14.61 3.44
C GLN A 15 -11.07 -13.93 4.39
N GLY A 16 -9.89 -13.55 3.93
CA GLY A 16 -8.82 -12.98 4.76
C GLY A 16 -8.19 -14.00 5.72
N TYR A 17 -7.19 -13.54 6.47
CA TYR A 17 -6.42 -14.33 7.41
C TYR A 17 -6.85 -14.06 8.86
N ASP A 18 -6.74 -15.08 9.70
CA ASP A 18 -7.00 -14.98 11.13
C ASP A 18 -6.02 -14.03 11.83
N LEU A 19 -6.49 -13.31 12.86
CA LEU A 19 -5.71 -12.33 13.60
C LEU A 19 -4.57 -12.99 14.40
N ASP A 20 -4.80 -14.21 14.89
CA ASP A 20 -3.83 -14.97 15.68
C ASP A 20 -2.55 -15.34 14.92
N LEU A 21 -2.58 -15.25 13.58
CA LEU A 21 -1.42 -15.45 12.72
C LEU A 21 -0.48 -14.23 12.69
N PHE A 22 -0.89 -13.09 13.24
CA PHE A 22 -0.16 -11.83 13.18
C PHE A 22 0.04 -11.18 14.55
N CYS A 23 1.05 -10.31 14.63
CA CYS A 23 1.27 -9.47 15.79
C CYS A 23 0.45 -8.18 15.68
N ILE A 24 -0.80 -8.20 16.16
CA ILE A 24 -1.69 -7.03 16.14
C ILE A 24 -1.66 -6.30 17.51
N PRO A 25 -1.67 -4.95 17.54
CA PRO A 25 -1.76 -4.22 18.79
C PRO A 25 -3.02 -4.60 19.58
N LYS A 26 -2.84 -4.90 20.88
CA LYS A 26 -3.92 -5.42 21.74
C LYS A 26 -5.17 -4.54 21.82
N HIS A 27 -5.02 -3.23 21.68
CA HIS A 27 -6.14 -2.30 21.75
C HIS A 27 -7.02 -2.31 20.48
N TYR A 28 -6.63 -3.02 19.43
CA TYR A 28 -7.44 -3.25 18.23
C TYR A 28 -7.93 -4.69 18.12
N ALA A 29 -7.62 -5.55 19.08
CA ALA A 29 -7.95 -6.98 18.99
C ALA A 29 -9.45 -7.23 18.94
N ASP A 30 -10.25 -6.39 19.60
CA ASP A 30 -11.72 -6.51 19.62
C ASP A 30 -12.40 -5.78 18.45
N ASP A 31 -11.70 -4.87 17.77
CA ASP A 31 -12.22 -4.04 16.68
C ASP A 31 -11.93 -4.60 15.28
N LEU A 32 -11.10 -5.64 15.21
CA LEU A 32 -10.68 -6.28 13.98
C LEU A 32 -11.25 -7.70 13.95
N ASP A 33 -11.58 -8.17 12.75
CA ASP A 33 -12.13 -9.52 12.55
C ASP A 33 -11.12 -10.39 11.79
N ARG A 34 -10.56 -9.88 10.68
CA ARG A 34 -9.57 -10.58 9.84
C ARG A 34 -8.60 -9.63 9.17
N VAL A 35 -7.40 -10.12 8.84
CA VAL A 35 -6.40 -9.39 8.04
C VAL A 35 -6.60 -9.74 6.57
N TYR A 36 -7.00 -8.77 5.73
CA TYR A 36 -7.17 -9.00 4.29
C TYR A 36 -5.85 -8.92 3.51
N ILE A 37 -5.01 -7.93 3.83
CA ILE A 37 -3.73 -7.73 3.15
C ILE A 37 -2.63 -7.63 4.22
N PRO A 38 -1.77 -8.66 4.38
CA PRO A 38 -0.67 -8.63 5.33
C PRO A 38 0.37 -7.59 4.92
N HIS A 39 1.01 -6.98 5.92
CA HIS A 39 2.01 -5.92 5.73
C HIS A 39 3.14 -6.33 4.77
N GLY A 40 3.60 -7.59 4.83
CA GLY A 40 4.62 -8.10 3.91
C GLY A 40 4.22 -8.02 2.44
N LEU A 41 2.97 -8.38 2.10
CA LEU A 41 2.49 -8.30 0.72
C LEU A 41 2.40 -6.86 0.21
N ILE A 42 2.08 -5.90 1.08
CA ILE A 42 2.07 -4.46 0.74
C ILE A 42 3.50 -4.01 0.41
N LEU A 43 4.48 -4.39 1.23
CA LEU A 43 5.89 -4.05 1.00
C LEU A 43 6.42 -4.66 -0.31
N ASP A 44 6.17 -5.96 -0.53
CA ASP A 44 6.62 -6.65 -1.73
C ASP A 44 6.05 -6.02 -3.01
N ARG A 45 4.75 -5.66 -2.99
CA ARG A 45 4.15 -5.00 -4.15
C ARG A 45 4.65 -3.58 -4.32
N THR A 46 4.84 -2.82 -3.24
CA THR A 46 5.37 -1.46 -3.28
C THR A 46 6.79 -1.44 -3.83
N GLU A 47 7.65 -2.39 -3.45
CA GLU A 47 9.00 -2.53 -3.99
C GLU A 47 8.97 -2.82 -5.49
N ARG A 48 8.12 -3.75 -5.93
CA ARG A 48 7.97 -4.07 -7.36
C ARG A 48 7.43 -2.89 -8.16
N LEU A 49 6.43 -2.18 -7.62
CA LEU A 49 5.89 -0.97 -8.23
C LEU A 49 6.96 0.12 -8.35
N ALA A 50 7.77 0.33 -7.32
CA ALA A 50 8.85 1.30 -7.36
C ALA A 50 9.88 0.96 -8.46
N LYS A 51 10.26 -0.32 -8.57
CA LYS A 51 11.14 -0.79 -9.65
C LYS A 51 10.52 -0.60 -11.03
N GLU A 52 9.24 -0.92 -11.18
CA GLU A 52 8.52 -0.78 -12.45
C GLU A 52 8.41 0.68 -12.88
N VAL A 53 8.09 1.59 -11.95
CA VAL A 53 8.10 3.03 -12.23
C VAL A 53 9.49 3.47 -12.67
N TYR A 54 10.53 3.09 -11.92
CA TYR A 54 11.92 3.42 -12.24
C TYR A 54 12.33 2.91 -13.63
N THR A 55 11.93 1.70 -14.02
CA THR A 55 12.30 1.11 -15.31
C THR A 55 11.51 1.68 -16.49
N HIS A 56 10.29 2.20 -16.28
CA HIS A 56 9.44 2.72 -17.36
C HIS A 56 9.51 4.24 -17.52
N THR A 57 10.04 4.99 -16.56
CA THR A 57 10.19 6.45 -16.67
C THR A 57 11.63 6.86 -16.91
N ASP A 58 11.96 7.24 -18.15
CA ASP A 58 13.25 7.85 -18.57
C ASP A 58 13.42 9.33 -18.15
N ILE A 59 12.72 9.81 -17.11
CA ILE A 59 12.68 11.24 -16.77
C ILE A 59 12.91 11.45 -15.27
N ALA A 60 13.83 12.37 -14.99
CA ALA A 60 14.18 13.08 -13.74
C ALA A 60 13.32 12.80 -12.48
N PRO A 61 13.93 12.82 -11.28
CA PRO A 61 13.29 12.35 -10.03
C PRO A 61 11.92 12.98 -9.84
N GLN A 62 10.87 12.19 -10.10
CA GLN A 62 9.51 12.59 -9.79
C GLN A 62 9.42 12.67 -8.27
N ILE A 63 9.23 13.88 -7.75
CA ILE A 63 8.92 14.10 -6.34
C ILE A 63 7.72 13.21 -6.02
N CYS A 64 7.88 12.25 -5.10
CA CYS A 64 6.80 11.41 -4.61
C CYS A 64 5.73 12.31 -3.98
N LYS A 65 4.75 12.73 -4.77
CA LYS A 65 3.59 13.48 -4.28
C LYS A 65 2.66 12.49 -3.60
N ALA A 66 2.93 12.21 -2.32
CA ALA A 66 1.95 11.55 -1.48
C ALA A 66 0.74 12.48 -1.33
N PRO A 67 -0.50 12.02 -1.59
CA PRO A 67 -1.69 12.86 -1.50
C PRO A 67 -2.10 13.24 -0.06
N LEU A 68 -1.25 13.03 0.95
CA LEU A 68 -1.56 13.33 2.34
C LEU A 68 -0.93 14.66 2.77
N LEU A 69 -1.80 15.58 3.23
CA LEU A 69 -1.57 16.92 3.81
C LEU A 69 -1.74 18.14 2.86
N THR A 70 -2.80 18.19 2.04
CA THR A 70 -3.31 19.48 1.53
C THR A 70 -4.13 20.26 2.56
N SER A 71 -4.17 19.84 3.83
CA SER A 71 -4.87 20.54 4.91
C SER A 71 -3.99 20.77 6.14
N THR A 72 -2.79 21.32 5.99
CA THR A 72 -2.24 22.19 7.05
C THR A 72 -1.29 23.22 6.45
N ARG A 73 -1.83 24.41 6.19
CA ARG A 73 -1.13 25.70 6.26
C ARG A 73 0.18 25.80 5.48
N CYS A 74 0.06 26.13 4.19
CA CYS A 74 0.75 27.34 3.72
C CYS A 74 0.22 28.54 4.51
N ALA A 75 0.66 28.69 5.75
CA ALA A 75 0.63 29.95 6.47
C ALA A 75 2.03 30.09 7.04
N ALA A 76 2.78 30.97 6.39
CA ALA A 76 4.06 31.52 6.77
C ALA A 76 4.47 31.26 8.23
N LEU A 77 5.65 30.68 8.40
CA LEU A 77 6.78 31.26 9.15
C LEU A 77 8.06 30.51 8.77
#